data_AF-A0A646IM01-F1
#
_entry.id   AF-A0A646IM01-F1
#
_cell.length_a   1.000
_cell.length_b   1.000
_cell.length_c   1.000
_cell.angle_alpha   90.00
_cell.angle_beta   90.00
_cell.angle_gamma   90.00
#
_symmetry.space_group_name_H-M   'P 1'
#
loop_
_entity.id
_entity.type
_entity.pdbx_description
1 polymer ?
#
loop_
_entity_poly.entity_id
_entity_poly.type
_entity_poly.pdbx_seq_one_letter_code
_entity_poly.pdbx_strand_id
1 'polypeptide(L)' 'DVAAKYKGDADAPARLAQKVREGGKGVWGRIPMPAHTNLKEDEAKQLVAWVLS' A
#
# COMPACT_ATOMS: atom_id res chain seq x y z
N ASP A 1 -3.06 -3.67 12.18
CA ASP A 1 -1.96 -4.49 11.64
C ASP A 1 -1.03 -3.81 10.66
N VAL A 2 -1.52 -3.21 9.56
CA VAL A 2 -0.64 -2.60 8.54
C VAL A 2 0.22 -1.47 9.13
N ALA A 3 -0.40 -0.49 9.77
CA ALA A 3 0.30 0.60 10.47
C ALA A 3 1.36 0.09 11.47
N ALA A 4 1.01 -0.93 12.27
CA ALA A 4 1.94 -1.52 13.24
C ALA A 4 3.12 -2.24 12.58
N LYS A 5 2.90 -2.93 11.46
CA LYS A 5 3.93 -3.66 10.70
C LYS A 5 4.93 -2.73 10.00
N TYR A 6 4.48 -1.55 9.60
CA TYR A 6 5.31 -0.54 8.93
C TYR A 6 5.69 0.64 9.83
N LYS A 7 5.45 0.51 11.13
CA LYS A 7 5.77 1.57 12.09
C LYS A 7 7.28 1.81 12.13
N GLY A 8 7.70 3.02 11.80
CA GLY A 8 9.12 3.41 11.73
C GLY A 8 9.77 3.26 10.36
N ASP A 9 9.03 2.79 9.35
CA ASP A 9 9.51 2.72 7.97
C ASP A 9 9.05 3.95 7.19
N ALA A 10 9.95 4.91 6.99
CA ALA A 10 9.66 6.18 6.33
C ALA A 10 9.35 6.01 4.82
N ASP A 11 9.81 4.91 4.22
CA ASP A 11 9.59 4.58 2.81
C ASP A 11 8.33 3.75 2.58
N ALA A 12 7.71 3.22 3.64
CA ALA A 12 6.49 2.43 3.55
C ALA A 12 5.32 3.14 2.83
N PRO A 13 5.05 4.45 3.04
CA PRO A 13 3.94 5.13 2.38
C PRO A 13 4.08 5.12 0.85
N ALA A 14 5.26 5.46 0.33
CA ALA A 14 5.52 5.49 -1.11
C ALA A 14 5.47 4.08 -1.70
N ARG A 15 6.08 3.11 -1.02
CA ARG A 15 6.15 1.72 -1.47
C ARG A 15 4.79 1.04 -1.48
N LEU A 16 3.96 1.30 -0.47
CA LEU A 16 2.59 0.80 -0.40
C LEU A 16 1.70 1.48 -1.44
N ALA A 17 1.87 2.78 -1.69
CA ALA A 17 1.09 3.47 -2.72
C ALA A 17 1.37 2.90 -4.11
N GLN A 18 2.63 2.61 -4.41
CA GLN A 18 3.01 1.92 -5.64
C GLN A 18 2.42 0.49 -5.69
N LYS A 19 2.51 -0.26 -4.59
CA LYS A 19 1.91 -1.61 -4.47
C LYS A 19 0.39 -1.61 -4.67
N VAL A 20 -0.33 -0.57 -4.22
CA VAL A 20 -1.78 -0.44 -4.43
C VAL A 20 -2.09 -0.27 -5.92
N ARG A 21 -1.29 0.52 -6.63
CA ARG A 21 -1.49 0.76 -8.07
C ARG A 21 -1.06 -0.42 -8.93
N GLU A 22 0.12 -0.96 -8.69
CA GLU A 22 0.70 -2.06 -9.47
C GLU A 22 0.19 -3.44 -9.06
N GLY A 23 -0.47 -3.53 -7.90
CA GLY A 23 -0.81 -4.79 -7.27
C GLY A 23 0.37 -5.39 -6.49
N GLY A 24 0.08 -6.38 -5.67
CA GLY A 24 1.08 -6.97 -4.78
C GLY A 24 0.75 -8.40 -4.39
N LYS A 25 1.75 -9.28 -4.40
CA LYS A 25 1.61 -10.67 -3.94
C LYS A 25 2.57 -10.97 -2.80
N GLY A 26 2.16 -11.82 -1.85
CA GLY A 26 3.04 -12.43 -0.84
C GLY A 26 3.27 -11.63 0.45
N VAL A 27 2.96 -10.34 0.50
CA VAL A 27 3.23 -9.51 1.70
C VAL A 27 2.22 -9.75 2.84
N TRP A 28 0.97 -10.01 2.46
CA TRP A 28 -0.17 -10.18 3.37
C TRP A 28 -0.85 -11.54 3.25
N GLY A 29 -0.31 -12.42 2.41
CA GLY A 29 -0.85 -13.75 2.18
C GLY A 29 -0.64 -14.23 0.75
N ARG A 30 -1.21 -15.39 0.46
CA ARG A 30 -1.14 -16.03 -0.86
C ARG A 30 -2.08 -15.39 -1.89
N ILE A 31 -3.04 -14.58 -1.44
CA ILE A 31 -3.97 -13.88 -2.31
C ILE A 31 -3.25 -12.66 -2.89
N PRO A 32 -3.03 -12.60 -4.22
CA PRO A 32 -2.47 -11.41 -4.84
C PRO A 32 -3.53 -10.30 -4.86
N MET A 33 -3.11 -9.08 -4.50
CA MET A 33 -3.89 -7.87 -4.72
C MET A 33 -3.76 -7.49 -6.20
N PRO A 34 -4.87 -7.39 -6.96
CA PRO A 34 -4.86 -6.96 -8.35
C PRO A 34 -4.38 -5.51 -8.50
N ALA A 35 -3.88 -5.16 -9.67
CA ALA A 35 -3.47 -3.79 -9.96
C ALA A 35 -4.70 -2.87 -10.02
N HIS A 36 -4.65 -1.76 -9.27
CA HIS A 36 -5.68 -0.73 -9.32
C HIS A 36 -5.26 0.37 -10.30
N THR A 37 -5.35 0.09 -11.60
CA THR A 37 -4.93 1.01 -12.67
C THR A 37 -5.76 2.29 -12.73
N ASN A 38 -6.99 2.26 -12.21
CA ASN A 38 -7.88 3.42 -12.15
C ASN A 38 -7.58 4.35 -10.96
N LEU A 39 -6.73 3.91 -10.02
CA LEU A 39 -6.37 4.69 -8.85
C LEU A 39 -5.23 5.65 -9.19
N LYS A 40 -5.47 6.94 -8.96
CA LYS A 40 -4.42 7.97 -9.14
C LYS A 40 -3.39 7.86 -8.03
N GLU A 41 -2.20 8.38 -8.28
CA GLU A 41 -1.10 8.34 -7.29
C GLU A 41 -1.47 9.04 -5.98
N ASP A 42 -2.14 10.19 -6.09
CA ASP A 42 -2.53 10.99 -4.94
C ASP A 42 -3.56 10.28 -4.07
N GLU A 43 -4.53 9.60 -4.69
CA GLU A 43 -5.53 8.78 -4.00
C GLU A 43 -4.88 7.57 -3.33
N ALA A 44 -3.94 6.90 -4.00
CA ALA A 44 -3.21 5.78 -3.44
C ALA A 44 -2.37 6.21 -2.23
N LYS A 45 -1.71 7.38 -2.30
CA LYS A 45 -0.98 7.97 -1.17
C LYS A 45 -1.90 8.33 -0.01
N GLN A 46 -3.08 8.92 -0.27
CA GLN A 46 -4.07 9.21 0.76
C GLN A 46 -4.59 7.95 1.45
N LEU A 47 -4.93 6.92 0.68
CA LEU A 47 -5.38 5.64 1.23
C LEU A 47 -4.31 5.01 2.11
N VAL A 48 -3.05 5.01 1.65
CA VAL A 48 -1.94 4.45 2.42
C VAL A 48 -1.67 5.27 3.68
N ALA A 49 -1.70 6.60 3.60
CA ALA A 49 -1.55 7.46 4.77
C ALA A 49 -2.66 7.20 5.82
N TRP A 50 -3.89 6.99 5.36
CA TRP A 50 -5.01 6.61 6.23
C TRP A 50 -4.83 5.22 6.84
N VAL A 51 -4.35 4.23 6.07
CA VAL A 51 -4.08 2.86 6.54
C VAL A 51 -2.90 2.78 7.51
N LEU A 52 -1.95 3.70 7.40
CA LEU A 52 -0.77 3.81 8.26
C LEU A 52 -0.99 4.68 9.50
N SER A 53 -2.12 5.39 9.58
CA SER A 53 -2.56 6.11 10.79
C SER A 53 -3.04 5.14 11.87
#